data_AF-A0A3M1RS71-F1
#
_entry.id   AF-A0A3M1RS71-F1
#
_cell.length_a   1.000
_cell.length_b   1.000
_cell.length_c   1.000
_cell.angle_alpha   90.00
_cell.angle_beta   90.00
_cell.angle_gamma   90.00
#
_symmetry.space_group_name_H-M   'P 1'
#
loop_
_entity.id
_entity.type
_entity.pdbx_description
1 polymer ?
#
loop_
_entity_poly.entity_id
_entity_poly.type
_entity_poly.pdbx_seq_one_letter_code
_entity_poly.pdbx_strand_id
1 'polypeptide(L)'
;MFGFALSRLVDHLRVSEEKRVMLKKILIGTGIVVLVSGFFFGRDLFSYVKTSMGYAHSAVVDAVPMEFQIERARGMIEDLLPEIRKNMLAIAKEEVEVERLEKQIAQARENLEVQKSHILRLKDDLAGGKVEFVYAGRKYTADEVKADLAARFERYQTSEATLADLEKIYRARVKSLEAARKKMDGMLAAKRQLEVEVENLQARLQMIQAAETTSAYQFDETRLGRARELVDELKSKLDVAEKLVSSEGTYTGEIPLDEPSREDIVEQVSAYFADQPEVSQVAGAE
;
A
#
# COMPACT_ATOMS: atom_id res chain seq x y z
N MET A 1 -49.42 -34.64 -13.07
CA MET A 1 -48.37 -33.61 -12.85
C MET A 1 -47.52 -33.96 -11.62
N PHE A 2 -46.93 -35.17 -11.54
CA PHE A 2 -46.15 -35.61 -10.36
C PHE A 2 -44.82 -36.32 -10.71
N GLY A 3 -44.61 -36.77 -11.95
CA GLY A 3 -43.36 -37.45 -12.36
C GLY A 3 -42.16 -36.51 -12.56
N PHE A 4 -42.40 -35.25 -12.96
CA PHE A 4 -41.32 -34.29 -13.25
C PHE A 4 -40.64 -33.71 -11.99
N ALA A 5 -41.37 -33.68 -10.86
CA ALA A 5 -40.84 -33.18 -9.59
C ALA A 5 -39.91 -34.19 -8.91
N LEU A 6 -40.17 -35.49 -9.06
CA LEU A 6 -39.36 -36.55 -8.46
C LEU A 6 -38.01 -36.73 -9.19
N SER A 7 -38.00 -36.62 -10.53
CA SER A 7 -36.77 -36.72 -11.33
C SER A 7 -35.78 -35.60 -11.01
N ARG A 8 -36.26 -34.35 -10.87
CA ARG A 8 -35.40 -33.21 -10.53
C ARG A 8 -34.81 -33.29 -9.12
N LEU A 9 -35.50 -33.96 -8.18
CA LEU A 9 -35.04 -34.09 -6.81
C LEU A 9 -33.98 -35.19 -6.67
N VAL A 10 -34.12 -36.28 -7.43
CA VAL A 10 -33.10 -37.35 -7.53
C VAL A 10 -31.84 -36.85 -8.25
N ASP A 11 -31.97 -36.06 -9.32
CA ASP A 11 -30.82 -35.46 -10.00
C ASP A 11 -30.08 -34.44 -9.13
N HIS A 12 -30.80 -33.64 -8.32
CA HIS A 12 -30.16 -32.71 -7.40
C HIS A 12 -29.39 -33.41 -6.26
N LEU A 13 -29.90 -34.53 -5.76
CA LEU A 13 -29.22 -35.33 -4.74
C LEU A 13 -27.96 -36.03 -5.30
N ARG A 14 -28.04 -36.55 -6.53
CA ARG A 14 -26.92 -37.21 -7.21
C ARG A 14 -25.77 -36.25 -7.56
N VAL A 15 -26.11 -35.04 -8.02
CA VAL A 15 -25.12 -33.97 -8.32
C VAL A 15 -24.44 -33.46 -7.04
N SER A 16 -25.12 -33.51 -5.88
CA SER A 16 -24.55 -33.12 -4.59
C SER A 16 -23.48 -34.11 -4.08
N GLU A 17 -23.67 -35.41 -4.28
CA GLU A 17 -22.69 -36.42 -3.87
C GLU A 17 -21.43 -36.41 -4.75
N GLU A 18 -21.56 -36.32 -6.07
CA GLU A 18 -20.40 -36.24 -6.97
C GLU A 18 -19.56 -35.00 -6.72
N LYS A 19 -20.19 -33.85 -6.46
CA LYS A 19 -19.48 -32.62 -6.08
C LYS A 19 -18.69 -32.80 -4.79
N ARG A 20 -19.26 -33.49 -3.79
CA ARG A 20 -18.58 -33.74 -2.50
C ARG A 20 -17.40 -34.71 -2.65
N VAL A 21 -17.50 -35.68 -3.55
CA VAL A 21 -16.41 -36.62 -3.85
C VAL A 21 -15.29 -35.96 -4.66
N MET A 22 -15.61 -35.11 -5.65
CA MET A 22 -14.60 -34.34 -6.38
C MET A 22 -13.89 -33.31 -5.50
N LEU A 23 -14.61 -32.60 -4.61
CA LEU A 23 -14.01 -31.66 -3.66
C LEU A 23 -13.02 -32.34 -2.71
N LYS A 24 -13.33 -33.55 -2.23
CA LYS A 24 -12.41 -34.34 -1.40
C LYS A 24 -11.16 -34.78 -2.19
N LYS A 25 -11.32 -35.19 -3.45
CA LYS A 25 -10.19 -35.56 -4.32
C LYS A 25 -9.29 -34.37 -4.66
N ILE A 26 -9.88 -33.19 -4.88
CA ILE A 26 -9.14 -31.94 -5.11
C ILE A 26 -8.39 -31.53 -3.82
N LEU A 27 -9.04 -31.55 -2.65
CA LEU A 27 -8.38 -31.21 -1.38
C LEU A 27 -7.21 -32.14 -1.05
N ILE A 28 -7.36 -33.44 -1.28
CA ILE A 28 -6.29 -34.42 -1.02
C ILE A 28 -5.18 -34.29 -2.07
N GLY A 29 -5.51 -34.02 -3.33
CA GLY A 29 -4.53 -33.77 -4.40
C GLY A 29 -3.72 -32.50 -4.17
N THR A 30 -4.36 -31.39 -3.78
CA THR A 30 -3.68 -30.13 -3.47
C THR A 30 -2.82 -30.23 -2.21
N GLY A 31 -3.27 -30.97 -1.19
CA GLY A 31 -2.49 -31.18 0.03
C GLY A 31 -1.18 -31.96 -0.20
N ILE A 32 -1.21 -32.98 -1.08
CA ILE A 32 -0.02 -33.78 -1.41
C ILE A 32 0.96 -32.98 -2.28
N VAL A 33 0.47 -32.16 -3.22
CA VAL A 33 1.34 -31.28 -4.03
C VAL A 33 2.00 -30.23 -3.16
N VAL A 34 1.31 -29.62 -2.20
CA VAL A 34 1.87 -28.63 -1.26
C VAL A 34 2.88 -29.26 -0.30
N LEU A 35 2.65 -30.50 0.16
CA LEU A 35 3.59 -31.19 1.05
C LEU A 35 4.85 -31.68 0.33
N VAL A 36 4.73 -32.19 -0.90
CA VAL A 36 5.89 -32.64 -1.70
C VAL A 36 6.71 -31.45 -2.19
N SER A 37 6.06 -30.35 -2.60
CA SER A 37 6.76 -29.10 -2.96
C SER A 37 7.41 -28.42 -1.74
N GLY A 38 6.78 -28.49 -0.57
CA GLY A 38 7.35 -27.96 0.68
C GLY A 38 8.49 -28.80 1.28
N PHE A 39 8.59 -30.09 0.94
CA PHE A 39 9.63 -30.98 1.50
C PHE A 39 10.88 -31.10 0.62
N PHE A 40 10.75 -30.96 -0.71
CA PHE A 40 11.90 -31.01 -1.62
C PHE A 40 12.54 -29.64 -1.92
N PHE A 41 11.83 -28.52 -1.70
CA PHE A 41 12.42 -27.19 -1.81
C PHE A 41 12.68 -26.59 -0.43
N GLY A 42 13.88 -26.88 0.06
CA GLY A 42 14.42 -26.38 1.31
C GLY A 42 14.41 -24.85 1.41
N ARG A 43 14.66 -24.40 2.65
CA ARG A 43 14.51 -23.05 3.22
C ARG A 43 15.30 -21.90 2.55
N ASP A 44 15.76 -22.04 1.31
CA ASP A 44 16.60 -21.06 0.60
C ASP A 44 15.90 -20.33 -0.58
N LEU A 45 14.66 -20.65 -0.94
CA LEU A 45 13.92 -19.92 -1.99
C LEU A 45 13.31 -18.58 -1.54
N PHE A 46 13.25 -18.31 -0.24
CA PHE A 46 12.69 -17.04 0.28
C PHE A 46 13.58 -15.82 -0.03
N SER A 47 14.87 -16.02 -0.32
CA SER A 47 15.81 -14.91 -0.52
C SER A 47 15.92 -14.41 -1.97
N TYR A 48 15.54 -15.22 -2.97
CA TYR A 48 15.59 -14.80 -4.38
C TYR A 48 14.29 -14.11 -4.81
N VAL A 49 13.12 -14.56 -4.34
CA VAL A 49 11.83 -13.93 -4.68
C VAL A 49 11.69 -12.53 -4.05
N LYS A 50 12.25 -12.33 -2.85
CA LYS A 50 12.23 -11.04 -2.15
C LYS A 50 13.03 -9.95 -2.88
N THR A 51 14.01 -10.35 -3.71
CA THR A 51 14.86 -9.40 -4.46
C THR A 51 14.32 -9.15 -5.88
N SER A 52 13.59 -10.09 -6.48
CA SER A 52 12.95 -9.90 -7.80
C SER A 52 11.66 -9.06 -7.75
N MET A 53 10.92 -9.04 -6.63
CA MET A 53 9.71 -8.20 -6.50
C MET A 53 10.02 -6.71 -6.33
N GLY A 54 11.22 -6.35 -5.87
CA GLY A 54 11.64 -4.95 -5.72
C GLY A 54 11.88 -4.22 -7.04
N TYR A 55 12.29 -4.94 -8.10
CA TYR A 55 12.57 -4.36 -9.41
C TYR A 55 11.37 -4.37 -10.36
N ALA A 56 10.47 -5.35 -10.23
CA ALA A 56 9.26 -5.41 -11.06
C ALA A 56 8.17 -4.39 -10.65
N HIS A 57 8.10 -3.99 -9.37
CA HIS A 57 7.11 -2.99 -8.93
C HIS A 57 7.50 -1.56 -9.32
N SER A 58 8.80 -1.24 -9.31
CA SER A 58 9.30 0.11 -9.64
C SER A 58 9.12 0.45 -11.13
N ALA A 59 9.37 -0.51 -12.02
CA ALA A 59 9.23 -0.32 -13.47
C ALA A 59 7.78 -0.10 -13.93
N VAL A 60 6.78 -0.57 -13.16
CA VAL A 60 5.36 -0.37 -13.48
C VAL A 60 4.84 0.98 -12.94
N VAL A 61 5.37 1.47 -11.82
CA VAL A 61 5.01 2.80 -11.30
C VAL A 61 5.52 3.92 -12.22
N ASP A 62 6.70 3.75 -12.82
CA ASP A 62 7.26 4.67 -13.82
C ASP A 62 6.49 4.68 -15.16
N ALA A 63 5.65 3.66 -15.41
CA ALA A 63 4.89 3.52 -16.66
C ALA A 63 3.49 4.18 -16.61
N VAL A 64 3.09 4.79 -15.49
CA VAL A 64 1.78 5.42 -15.35
C VAL A 64 1.82 6.88 -15.80
N PRO A 65 1.01 7.29 -16.80
CA PRO A 65 0.98 8.68 -17.27
C PRO A 65 0.72 9.68 -16.14
N MET A 66 1.40 10.82 -16.18
CA MET A 66 1.31 11.86 -15.14
C MET A 66 -0.11 12.42 -15.01
N GLU A 67 -0.86 12.48 -16.10
CA GLU A 67 -2.27 12.90 -16.14
C GLU A 67 -3.12 12.02 -15.23
N PHE A 68 -2.90 10.70 -15.26
CA PHE A 68 -3.62 9.76 -14.40
C PHE A 68 -3.28 9.97 -12.93
N GLN A 69 -2.01 10.27 -12.61
CA GLN A 69 -1.61 10.53 -11.22
C GLN A 69 -2.24 11.81 -10.67
N ILE A 70 -2.38 12.85 -11.50
CA ILE A 70 -3.08 14.10 -11.16
C ILE A 70 -4.58 13.83 -10.91
N GLU A 71 -5.24 13.11 -11.80
CA GLU A 71 -6.66 12.74 -11.62
C GLU A 71 -6.87 11.84 -10.39
N ARG A 72 -5.95 10.91 -10.15
CA ARG A 72 -5.95 10.11 -8.92
C ARG A 72 -5.80 10.99 -7.67
N ALA A 73 -4.93 11.99 -7.71
CA ALA A 73 -4.77 12.94 -6.61
C ALA A 73 -6.06 13.74 -6.36
N ARG A 74 -6.76 14.18 -7.42
CA ARG A 74 -8.10 14.79 -7.31
C ARG A 74 -9.09 13.87 -6.61
N GLY A 75 -9.17 12.61 -7.06
CA GLY A 75 -10.05 11.61 -6.44
C GLY A 75 -9.76 11.41 -4.95
N MET A 76 -8.48 11.30 -4.57
CA MET A 76 -8.08 11.19 -3.17
C MET A 76 -8.48 12.42 -2.32
N ILE A 77 -8.42 13.61 -2.90
CA ILE A 77 -8.86 14.85 -2.23
C ILE A 77 -10.39 14.88 -2.07
N GLU A 78 -11.14 14.40 -3.06
CA GLU A 78 -12.59 14.26 -2.99
C GLU A 78 -13.00 13.22 -1.94
N ASP A 79 -12.26 12.13 -1.83
CA ASP A 79 -12.45 11.06 -0.84
C ASP A 79 -12.26 11.55 0.61
N LEU A 80 -11.68 12.74 0.83
CA LEU A 80 -11.63 13.38 2.15
C LEU A 80 -12.98 13.97 2.57
N LEU A 81 -13.89 14.27 1.64
CA LEU A 81 -15.16 14.94 1.93
C LEU A 81 -16.08 14.15 2.88
N PRO A 82 -16.27 12.83 2.72
CA PRO A 82 -17.06 12.03 3.67
C PRO A 82 -16.50 12.09 5.10
N GLU A 83 -15.16 12.05 5.24
CA GLU A 83 -14.52 12.12 6.55
C GLU A 83 -14.68 13.50 7.20
N ILE A 84 -14.50 14.57 6.41
CA ILE A 84 -14.75 15.95 6.84
C ILE A 84 -16.20 16.11 7.30
N ARG A 85 -17.17 15.61 6.55
CA ARG A 85 -18.60 15.66 6.92
C ARG A 85 -18.87 14.90 8.22
N LYS A 86 -18.29 13.71 8.38
CA LYS A 86 -18.42 12.91 9.61
C LYS A 86 -17.86 13.67 10.82
N ASN A 87 -16.68 14.26 10.68
CA ASN A 87 -16.05 15.03 11.74
C ASN A 87 -16.84 16.31 12.06
N MET A 88 -17.41 16.97 11.05
CA MET A 88 -18.27 18.14 11.23
C MET A 88 -19.55 17.79 12.01
N LEU A 89 -20.18 16.66 11.69
CA LEU A 89 -21.33 16.17 12.44
C LEU A 89 -20.98 15.83 13.89
N ALA A 90 -19.78 15.29 14.15
CA ALA A 90 -19.32 15.02 15.51
C ALA A 90 -19.13 16.32 16.30
N ILE A 91 -18.52 17.35 15.69
CA ILE A 91 -18.37 18.69 16.28
C ILE A 91 -19.74 19.31 16.59
N ALA A 92 -20.67 19.28 15.63
CA ALA A 92 -22.02 19.84 15.80
C ALA A 92 -22.79 19.14 16.93
N LYS A 93 -22.66 17.81 17.07
CA LYS A 93 -23.26 17.08 18.19
C LYS A 93 -22.66 17.50 19.53
N GLU A 94 -21.34 17.64 19.60
CA GLU A 94 -20.67 18.08 20.83
C GLU A 94 -21.06 19.52 21.21
N GLU A 95 -21.27 20.41 20.24
CA GLU A 95 -21.80 21.76 20.49
C GLU A 95 -23.15 21.75 21.19
N VAL A 96 -24.07 20.91 20.72
CA VAL A 96 -25.41 20.76 21.34
C VAL A 96 -25.29 20.17 22.75
N GLU A 97 -24.42 19.20 22.96
CA GLU A 97 -24.19 18.62 24.30
C GLU A 97 -23.56 19.62 25.28
N VAL A 98 -22.65 20.48 24.80
CA VAL A 98 -22.08 21.59 25.59
C VAL A 98 -23.16 22.59 25.97
N GLU A 99 -24.02 22.99 25.03
CA GLU A 99 -25.14 23.90 25.31
C GLU A 99 -26.14 23.29 26.31
N ARG A 100 -26.43 22.00 26.16
CA ARG A 100 -27.29 21.26 27.10
C ARG A 100 -26.66 21.20 28.49
N LEU A 101 -25.35 21.01 28.58
CA LEU A 101 -24.63 20.98 29.86
C LEU A 101 -24.60 22.37 30.52
N GLU A 102 -24.46 23.44 29.73
CA GLU A 102 -24.57 24.81 30.22
C GLU A 102 -25.93 25.09 30.85
N LYS A 103 -27.02 24.68 30.18
CA LYS A 103 -28.39 24.79 30.74
C LYS A 103 -28.54 24.00 32.04
N GLN A 104 -27.97 22.80 32.11
CA GLN A 104 -27.99 21.98 33.34
C GLN A 104 -27.24 22.66 34.49
N ILE A 105 -26.07 23.26 34.21
CA ILE A 105 -25.29 24.03 35.20
C ILE A 105 -26.09 25.24 35.68
N ALA A 106 -26.72 25.99 34.77
CA ALA A 106 -27.56 27.13 35.13
C ALA A 106 -28.70 26.73 36.06
N GLN A 107 -29.42 25.64 35.73
CA GLN A 107 -30.50 25.13 36.57
C GLN A 107 -30.00 24.62 37.93
N ALA A 108 -28.85 23.93 37.95
CA ALA A 108 -28.25 23.44 39.19
C ALA A 108 -27.83 24.59 40.12
N ARG A 109 -27.29 25.68 39.57
CA ARG A 109 -26.97 26.91 40.32
C ARG A 109 -28.22 27.55 40.93
N GLU A 110 -29.28 27.71 40.15
CA GLU A 110 -30.55 28.25 40.64
C GLU A 110 -31.12 27.40 41.78
N ASN A 111 -31.14 26.08 41.60
CA ASN A 111 -31.61 25.14 42.62
C ASN A 111 -30.77 25.22 43.90
N LEU A 112 -29.45 25.41 43.78
CA LEU A 112 -28.56 25.58 44.94
C LEU A 112 -28.86 26.88 45.70
N GLU A 113 -29.11 27.99 45.01
CA GLU A 113 -29.48 29.25 45.67
C GLU A 113 -30.82 29.12 46.43
N VAL A 114 -31.80 28.44 45.84
CA VAL A 114 -33.07 28.14 46.52
C VAL A 114 -32.82 27.28 47.77
N GLN A 115 -32.06 26.20 47.66
CA GLN A 115 -31.73 25.33 48.79
C GLN A 115 -30.99 26.09 49.90
N LYS A 116 -30.02 26.92 49.53
CA LYS A 116 -29.25 27.77 50.45
C LYS A 116 -30.16 28.73 51.20
N SER A 117 -31.09 29.39 50.51
CA SER A 117 -32.05 30.30 51.14
C SER A 117 -32.92 29.59 52.20
N HIS A 118 -33.38 28.37 51.89
CA HIS A 118 -34.16 27.56 52.83
C HIS A 118 -33.34 27.15 54.06
N ILE A 119 -32.08 26.74 53.85
CA ILE A 119 -31.15 26.37 54.93
C ILE A 119 -30.88 27.57 55.84
N LEU A 120 -30.59 28.74 55.27
CA LEU A 120 -30.35 29.96 56.04
C LEU A 120 -31.56 30.37 56.86
N ARG A 121 -32.77 30.30 56.27
CA ARG A 121 -34.02 30.58 56.99
C ARG A 121 -34.19 29.67 58.20
N LEU A 122 -34.02 28.36 58.04
CA LEU A 122 -34.15 27.39 59.14
C LEU A 122 -33.08 27.63 60.22
N LYS A 123 -31.84 27.94 59.81
CA LYS A 123 -30.73 28.27 60.72
C LYS A 123 -31.04 29.51 61.55
N ASP A 124 -31.53 30.57 60.91
CA ASP A 124 -31.85 31.84 61.58
C ASP A 124 -33.07 31.70 62.51
N ASP A 125 -34.09 30.93 62.10
CA ASP A 125 -35.24 30.60 62.95
C ASP A 125 -34.81 29.83 64.21
N LEU A 126 -33.95 28.81 64.07
CA LEU A 126 -33.39 28.06 65.19
C LEU A 126 -32.55 28.92 66.14
N ALA A 127 -31.77 29.87 65.59
CA ALA A 127 -30.97 30.80 66.38
C ALA A 127 -31.83 31.76 67.22
N GLY A 128 -33.06 32.04 66.79
CA GLY A 128 -34.03 32.86 67.53
C GLY A 128 -34.62 32.21 68.78
N GLY A 129 -34.30 30.94 69.08
CA GLY A 129 -34.68 30.27 70.33
C GLY A 129 -36.17 29.98 70.52
N LYS A 130 -36.96 29.95 69.43
CA LYS A 130 -38.39 29.63 69.47
C LYS A 130 -38.62 28.19 69.92
N VAL A 131 -39.67 27.95 70.71
CA VAL A 131 -40.03 26.60 71.20
C VAL A 131 -40.84 25.81 70.16
N GLU A 132 -41.61 26.52 69.32
CA GLU A 132 -42.47 25.95 68.30
C GLU A 132 -42.24 26.65 66.96
N PHE A 133 -42.10 25.87 65.89
CA PHE A 133 -41.86 26.35 64.53
C PHE A 133 -43.03 25.99 63.63
N VAL A 134 -43.49 26.93 62.79
CA VAL A 134 -44.60 26.68 61.86
C VAL A 134 -44.13 26.85 60.42
N TYR A 135 -44.18 25.76 59.66
CA TYR A 135 -43.85 25.74 58.23
C TYR A 135 -45.00 25.12 57.44
N ALA A 136 -45.44 25.80 56.38
CA ALA A 136 -46.56 25.36 55.53
C ALA A 136 -47.81 24.90 56.32
N GLY A 137 -48.12 25.59 57.43
CA GLY A 137 -49.28 25.30 58.28
C GLY A 137 -49.11 24.13 59.26
N ARG A 138 -47.93 23.50 59.33
CA ARG A 138 -47.62 22.41 60.27
C ARG A 138 -46.66 22.90 61.35
N LYS A 139 -46.88 22.42 62.58
CA LYS A 139 -46.06 22.72 63.76
C LYS A 139 -44.94 21.69 63.89
N TYR A 140 -43.75 22.15 64.26
CA TYR A 140 -42.54 21.35 64.43
C TYR A 140 -41.81 21.79 65.70
N THR A 141 -41.14 20.84 66.33
CA THR A 141 -40.24 21.06 67.47
C THR A 141 -38.85 21.49 67.02
N ALA A 142 -38.07 22.08 67.93
CA ALA A 142 -36.70 22.49 67.63
C ALA A 142 -35.81 21.33 67.14
N ASP A 143 -35.99 20.13 67.71
CA ASP A 143 -35.15 18.98 67.36
C ASP A 143 -35.52 18.38 65.99
N GLU A 144 -36.81 18.37 65.63
CA GLU A 144 -37.24 18.02 64.27
C GLU A 144 -36.67 18.99 63.22
N VAL A 145 -36.67 20.29 63.52
CA VAL A 145 -36.11 21.31 62.62
C VAL A 145 -34.60 21.20 62.50
N LYS A 146 -33.88 20.88 63.59
CA LYS A 146 -32.43 20.60 63.53
C LYS A 146 -32.12 19.38 62.68
N ALA A 147 -32.90 18.30 62.83
CA ALA A 147 -32.73 17.09 62.03
C ALA A 147 -32.98 17.36 60.53
N ASP A 148 -34.04 18.09 60.19
CA ASP A 148 -34.32 18.50 58.80
C ASP A 148 -33.21 19.42 58.26
N LEU A 149 -32.74 20.39 59.06
CA LEU A 149 -31.62 21.26 58.68
C LEU A 149 -30.36 20.46 58.36
N ALA A 150 -30.00 19.49 59.19
CA ALA A 150 -28.84 18.63 58.96
C ALA A 150 -28.97 17.85 57.63
N ALA A 151 -30.12 17.21 57.40
CA ALA A 151 -30.38 16.45 56.16
C ALA A 151 -30.39 17.36 54.91
N ARG A 152 -30.92 18.58 55.02
CA ARG A 152 -30.89 19.57 53.93
C ARG A 152 -29.47 20.05 53.64
N PHE A 153 -28.69 20.30 54.68
CA PHE A 153 -27.32 20.78 54.53
C PHE A 153 -26.43 19.71 53.88
N GLU A 154 -26.57 18.44 54.27
CA GLU A 154 -25.86 17.32 53.63
C GLU A 154 -26.23 17.20 52.13
N ARG A 155 -27.52 17.30 51.79
CA ARG A 155 -27.97 17.30 50.39
C ARG A 155 -27.47 18.52 49.61
N TYR A 156 -27.40 19.69 50.25
CA TYR A 156 -26.85 20.90 49.65
C TYR A 156 -25.37 20.72 49.33
N GLN A 157 -24.56 20.20 50.26
CA GLN A 157 -23.15 19.90 50.02
C GLN A 157 -22.95 18.91 48.86
N THR A 158 -23.78 17.87 48.81
CA THR A 158 -23.76 16.90 47.69
C THR A 158 -24.10 17.58 46.36
N SER A 159 -25.10 18.46 46.34
CA SER A 159 -25.51 19.20 45.14
C SER A 159 -24.44 20.22 44.70
N GLU A 160 -23.77 20.85 45.66
CA GLU A 160 -22.67 21.80 45.43
C GLU A 160 -21.46 21.07 44.81
N ALA A 161 -21.08 19.92 45.37
CA ALA A 161 -20.03 19.08 44.78
C ALA A 161 -20.39 18.62 43.36
N THR A 162 -21.65 18.23 43.14
CA THR A 162 -22.16 17.85 41.82
C THR A 162 -22.08 19.01 40.82
N LEU A 163 -22.47 20.22 41.22
CA LEU A 163 -22.33 21.41 40.38
C LEU A 163 -20.85 21.66 40.03
N ALA A 164 -19.96 21.59 41.00
CA ALA A 164 -18.53 21.79 40.77
C ALA A 164 -17.97 20.78 39.75
N ASP A 165 -18.42 19.53 39.80
CA ASP A 165 -18.01 18.51 38.83
C ASP A 165 -18.63 18.73 37.45
N LEU A 166 -19.90 19.15 37.35
CA LEU A 166 -20.51 19.56 36.07
C LEU A 166 -19.72 20.70 35.42
N GLU A 167 -19.30 21.71 36.20
CA GLU A 167 -18.50 22.83 35.72
C GLU A 167 -17.10 22.41 35.26
N LYS A 168 -16.48 21.42 35.90
CA LYS A 168 -15.21 20.83 35.43
C LYS A 168 -15.40 20.11 34.10
N ILE A 169 -16.46 19.29 33.99
CA ILE A 169 -16.79 18.58 32.75
C ILE A 169 -17.05 19.57 31.62
N TYR A 170 -17.84 20.62 31.88
CA TYR A 170 -18.13 21.67 30.91
C TYR A 170 -16.86 22.33 30.38
N ARG A 171 -15.96 22.77 31.28
CA ARG A 171 -14.67 23.37 30.89
C ARG A 171 -13.82 22.43 30.04
N ALA A 172 -13.77 21.15 30.40
CA ALA A 172 -13.04 20.15 29.63
C ALA A 172 -13.64 19.96 28.22
N ARG A 173 -14.98 19.88 28.11
CA ARG A 173 -15.69 19.74 26.83
C ARG A 173 -15.52 20.96 25.94
N VAL A 174 -15.69 22.17 26.46
CA VAL A 174 -15.48 23.43 25.71
C VAL A 174 -14.06 23.49 25.15
N LYS A 175 -13.05 23.17 25.97
CA LYS A 175 -11.65 23.14 25.51
C LYS A 175 -11.42 22.09 24.42
N SER A 176 -12.00 20.90 24.58
CA SER A 176 -11.89 19.83 23.58
C SER A 176 -12.59 20.21 22.27
N LEU A 177 -13.75 20.84 22.35
CA LEU A 177 -14.53 21.32 21.21
C LEU A 177 -13.78 22.41 20.43
N GLU A 178 -13.17 23.37 21.13
CA GLU A 178 -12.33 24.41 20.51
C GLU A 178 -11.13 23.79 19.76
N ALA A 179 -10.45 22.83 20.38
CA ALA A 179 -9.35 22.11 19.74
C ALA A 179 -9.82 21.32 18.50
N ALA A 180 -10.99 20.69 18.57
CA ALA A 180 -11.59 19.97 17.44
C ALA A 180 -11.95 20.92 16.28
N ARG A 181 -12.55 22.08 16.57
CA ARG A 181 -12.84 23.13 15.58
C ARG A 181 -11.56 23.60 14.89
N LYS A 182 -10.52 23.94 15.67
CA LYS A 182 -9.23 24.36 15.11
C LYS A 182 -8.60 23.29 14.19
N LYS A 183 -8.69 22.02 14.58
CA LYS A 183 -8.21 20.91 13.75
C LYS A 183 -9.02 20.76 12.46
N MET A 184 -10.33 20.95 12.52
CA MET A 184 -11.21 20.95 11.35
C MET A 184 -10.83 22.08 10.38
N ASP A 185 -10.65 23.30 10.89
CA ASP A 185 -10.25 24.45 10.07
C ASP A 185 -8.91 24.20 9.38
N GLY A 186 -7.94 23.63 10.10
CA GLY A 186 -6.66 23.21 9.54
C GLY A 186 -6.81 22.14 8.44
N MET A 187 -7.70 21.17 8.64
CA MET A 187 -7.99 20.13 7.63
C MET A 187 -8.63 20.72 6.37
N LEU A 188 -9.59 21.64 6.53
CA LEU A 188 -10.23 22.33 5.41
C LEU A 188 -9.25 23.22 4.64
N ALA A 189 -8.36 23.91 5.35
CA ALA A 189 -7.30 24.70 4.74
C ALA A 189 -6.31 23.81 3.96
N ALA A 190 -5.88 22.69 4.55
CA ALA A 190 -5.01 21.72 3.89
C ALA A 190 -5.67 21.13 2.64
N LYS A 191 -6.97 20.79 2.69
CA LYS A 191 -7.72 20.33 1.51
C LYS A 191 -7.67 21.36 0.38
N ARG A 192 -8.00 22.62 0.66
CA ARG A 192 -7.96 23.70 -0.36
C ARG A 192 -6.57 23.90 -0.93
N GLN A 193 -5.54 23.79 -0.08
CA GLN A 193 -4.16 23.90 -0.52
C GLN A 193 -3.79 22.76 -1.50
N LEU A 194 -4.17 21.52 -1.19
CA LEU A 194 -3.96 20.37 -2.07
C LEU A 194 -4.70 20.53 -3.40
N GLU A 195 -5.93 21.07 -3.40
CA GLU A 195 -6.66 21.37 -4.64
C GLU A 195 -5.87 22.34 -5.53
N VAL A 196 -5.39 23.46 -4.97
CA VAL A 196 -4.58 24.44 -5.70
C VAL A 196 -3.28 23.84 -6.23
N GLU A 197 -2.62 23.00 -5.44
CA GLU A 197 -1.38 22.32 -5.86
C GLU A 197 -1.62 21.36 -7.02
N VAL A 198 -2.72 20.60 -6.99
CA VAL A 198 -3.09 19.69 -8.08
C VAL A 198 -3.43 20.46 -9.35
N GLU A 199 -4.14 21.59 -9.26
CA GLU A 199 -4.37 22.48 -10.41
C GLU A 199 -3.04 23.05 -10.97
N ASN A 200 -2.11 23.42 -10.09
CA ASN A 200 -0.79 23.90 -10.52
C ASN A 200 0.00 22.80 -11.26
N LEU A 201 -0.04 21.57 -10.76
CA LEU A 201 0.60 20.42 -11.43
C LEU A 201 0.00 20.16 -12.80
N GLN A 202 -1.32 20.27 -12.94
CA GLN A 202 -1.98 20.12 -14.24
C GLN A 202 -1.59 21.20 -15.24
N ALA A 203 -1.52 22.46 -14.80
CA ALA A 203 -1.07 23.57 -15.64
C ALA A 203 0.39 23.36 -16.11
N ARG A 204 1.27 22.87 -15.22
CA ARG A 204 2.66 22.53 -15.59
C ARG A 204 2.73 21.42 -16.62
N LEU A 205 1.93 20.37 -16.46
CA LEU A 205 1.87 19.27 -17.40
C LEU A 205 1.42 19.74 -18.80
N GLN A 206 0.38 20.58 -18.87
CA GLN A 206 -0.08 21.17 -20.13
C GLN A 206 0.99 22.05 -20.80
N MET A 207 1.75 22.84 -20.03
CA MET A 207 2.87 23.62 -20.57
C MET A 207 3.97 22.72 -21.15
N ILE A 208 4.31 21.62 -20.48
CA ILE A 208 5.30 20.65 -20.96
C ILE A 208 4.81 20.02 -22.27
N GLN A 209 3.57 19.54 -22.32
CA GLN A 209 2.97 18.96 -23.54
C GLN A 209 2.93 19.95 -24.72
N ALA A 210 2.61 21.22 -24.46
CA ALA A 210 2.63 22.27 -25.48
C ALA A 210 4.05 22.56 -25.99
N ALA A 211 5.04 22.57 -25.08
CA ALA A 211 6.45 22.71 -25.44
C ALA A 211 6.93 21.51 -26.26
N GLU A 212 6.59 20.27 -25.86
CA GLU A 212 6.91 19.03 -26.59
C GLU A 212 6.36 19.05 -28.02
N THR A 213 5.09 19.44 -28.16
CA THR A 213 4.42 19.60 -29.47
C THR A 213 5.13 20.63 -30.35
N THR A 214 5.63 21.71 -29.76
CA THR A 214 6.40 22.75 -30.48
C THR A 214 7.82 22.28 -30.79
N SER A 215 8.43 21.49 -29.91
CA SER A 215 9.78 20.94 -30.03
C SER A 215 9.87 19.64 -30.82
N ALA A 216 8.75 19.13 -31.34
CA ALA A 216 8.70 18.10 -32.39
C ALA A 216 9.28 18.59 -33.73
N TYR A 217 10.36 19.37 -33.66
CA TYR A 217 11.23 19.72 -34.76
C TYR A 217 11.96 18.44 -35.18
N GLN A 218 11.81 18.10 -36.47
CA GLN A 218 12.31 16.89 -37.12
C GLN A 218 13.78 16.57 -36.80
N PHE A 219 14.03 15.65 -35.87
CA PHE A 219 15.27 14.87 -35.94
C PHE A 219 15.08 13.83 -37.04
N ASP A 220 15.81 14.03 -38.13
CA ASP A 220 15.70 13.25 -39.35
C ASP A 220 16.36 11.88 -39.14
N GLU A 221 15.66 10.97 -38.45
CA GLU A 221 16.11 9.58 -38.21
C GLU A 221 16.46 8.86 -39.52
N THR A 222 15.89 9.30 -40.65
CA THR A 222 16.21 8.81 -41.99
C THR A 222 17.66 9.07 -42.41
N ARG A 223 18.31 10.12 -41.91
CA ARG A 223 19.73 10.43 -42.20
C ARG A 223 20.66 9.62 -41.31
N LEU A 224 20.29 9.41 -40.04
CA LEU A 224 21.07 8.59 -39.12
C LEU A 224 21.02 7.09 -39.50
N GLY A 225 19.86 6.60 -39.94
CA GLY A 225 19.70 5.24 -40.48
C GLY A 225 20.56 5.02 -41.73
N ARG A 226 20.47 5.93 -42.72
CA ARG A 226 21.32 5.90 -43.93
C ARG A 226 22.82 5.99 -43.62
N ALA A 227 23.20 6.77 -42.61
CA ALA A 227 24.59 6.85 -42.18
C ALA A 227 25.11 5.54 -41.56
N ARG A 228 24.28 4.82 -40.80
CA ARG A 228 24.62 3.49 -40.25
C ARG A 228 24.79 2.45 -41.36
N GLU A 229 23.85 2.41 -42.31
CA GLU A 229 23.93 1.51 -43.47
C GLU A 229 25.21 1.75 -44.28
N LEU A 230 25.58 3.02 -44.54
CA LEU A 230 26.81 3.36 -45.25
C LEU A 230 28.06 2.87 -44.48
N VAL A 231 28.08 3.03 -43.16
CA VAL A 231 29.21 2.58 -42.33
C VAL A 231 29.36 1.06 -42.36
N ASP A 232 28.25 0.31 -42.31
CA ASP A 232 28.29 -1.15 -42.38
C ASP A 232 28.69 -1.66 -43.77
N GLU A 233 28.27 -0.98 -44.84
CA GLU A 233 28.73 -1.26 -46.21
C GLU A 233 30.24 -1.02 -46.35
N LEU A 234 30.76 0.07 -45.78
CA LEU A 234 32.18 0.39 -45.81
C LEU A 234 33.03 -0.62 -45.04
N LYS A 235 32.58 -1.08 -43.87
CA LYS A 235 33.24 -2.17 -43.12
C LYS A 235 33.32 -3.43 -43.97
N SER A 236 32.22 -3.83 -44.59
CA SER A 236 32.17 -5.02 -45.45
C SER A 236 33.15 -4.93 -46.62
N LYS A 237 33.29 -3.74 -47.24
CA LYS A 237 34.26 -3.52 -48.33
C LYS A 237 35.71 -3.59 -47.84
N LEU A 238 36.00 -3.06 -46.65
CA LEU A 238 37.31 -3.15 -46.01
C LEU A 238 37.67 -4.60 -45.68
N ASP A 239 36.75 -5.38 -45.11
CA ASP A 239 36.97 -6.79 -44.80
C ASP A 239 37.27 -7.62 -46.06
N VAL A 240 36.57 -7.32 -47.17
CA VAL A 240 36.85 -7.96 -48.47
C VAL A 240 38.21 -7.55 -49.02
N ALA A 241 38.56 -6.26 -48.94
CA ALA A 241 39.87 -5.77 -49.37
C ALA A 241 41.01 -6.38 -48.54
N GLU A 242 40.85 -6.48 -47.22
CA GLU A 242 41.81 -7.13 -46.32
C GLU A 242 41.96 -8.62 -46.66
N LYS A 243 40.85 -9.30 -46.98
CA LYS A 243 40.87 -10.70 -47.40
C LYS A 243 41.50 -10.90 -48.77
N LEU A 244 41.34 -9.96 -49.70
CA LEU A 244 42.01 -9.97 -51.00
C LEU A 244 43.51 -9.71 -50.87
N VAL A 245 43.93 -8.73 -50.06
CA VAL A 245 45.35 -8.48 -49.76
C VAL A 245 45.98 -9.69 -49.05
N SER A 246 45.26 -10.32 -48.13
CA SER A 246 45.70 -11.55 -47.46
C SER A 246 45.73 -12.76 -48.41
N SER A 247 44.87 -12.78 -49.43
CA SER A 247 44.84 -13.80 -50.49
C SER A 247 45.91 -13.61 -51.55
N GLU A 248 46.32 -12.37 -51.83
CA GLU A 248 47.40 -12.03 -52.78
C GLU A 248 48.80 -12.22 -52.15
N GLY A 249 48.90 -12.33 -50.82
CA GLY A 249 50.16 -12.57 -50.10
C GLY A 249 50.72 -14.01 -50.13
N THR A 250 50.11 -14.95 -50.87
CA THR A 250 50.57 -16.37 -50.86
C THR A 250 51.21 -16.85 -52.18
N TYR A 251 51.69 -15.97 -53.06
CA TYR A 251 52.54 -16.43 -54.17
C TYR A 251 53.63 -15.42 -54.53
N THR A 252 54.86 -15.73 -54.11
CA THR A 252 56.09 -15.35 -54.81
C THR A 252 57.14 -16.41 -54.49
N GLY A 253 57.51 -17.19 -55.49
CA GLY A 253 58.79 -17.87 -55.48
C GLY A 253 59.91 -16.87 -55.71
N GLU A 254 61.06 -17.06 -55.05
CA GLU A 254 62.38 -17.19 -55.69
C GLU A 254 63.48 -17.46 -54.63
N ILE A 255 64.58 -18.06 -55.10
CA ILE A 255 65.68 -18.78 -54.41
C ILE A 255 66.81 -17.79 -54.02
N PRO A 256 67.55 -17.90 -52.87
CA PRO A 256 68.91 -18.50 -52.93
C PRO A 256 69.52 -19.12 -51.64
N LEU A 257 70.22 -20.24 -51.87
CA LEU A 257 71.60 -20.60 -51.49
C LEU A 257 72.08 -20.40 -50.04
N ASP A 258 71.97 -21.48 -49.25
CA ASP A 258 73.03 -21.92 -48.33
C ASP A 258 72.88 -23.46 -48.14
N GLU A 259 73.88 -24.21 -48.60
CA GLU A 259 74.20 -25.59 -48.19
C GLU A 259 75.62 -25.56 -47.60
N PRO A 260 76.04 -26.45 -46.66
CA PRO A 260 75.68 -27.88 -46.54
C PRO A 260 75.37 -28.29 -45.07
N SER A 261 75.03 -29.53 -44.66
CA SER A 261 75.37 -30.86 -45.15
C SER A 261 74.41 -31.96 -44.65
N ARG A 262 74.06 -32.84 -45.59
CA ARG A 262 73.73 -34.29 -45.53
C ARG A 262 73.75 -35.04 -44.18
N GLU A 263 72.68 -35.82 -43.99
CA GLU A 263 72.57 -37.24 -43.57
C GLU A 263 71.07 -37.58 -43.81
N ASP A 264 70.58 -38.65 -44.44
CA ASP A 264 71.11 -39.91 -44.95
C ASP A 264 70.06 -40.43 -45.99
N ILE A 265 70.34 -40.31 -47.29
CA ILE A 265 69.39 -40.62 -48.39
C ILE A 265 69.43 -42.11 -48.77
N VAL A 266 70.29 -42.91 -48.11
CA VAL A 266 70.41 -44.34 -48.39
C VAL A 266 69.26 -45.13 -47.76
N GLU A 267 68.75 -44.72 -46.59
CA GLU A 267 67.62 -45.40 -45.90
C GLU A 267 66.25 -45.18 -46.56
N GLN A 268 65.99 -44.00 -47.14
CA GLN A 268 64.69 -43.71 -47.80
C GLN A 268 64.54 -44.39 -49.17
N VAL A 269 65.64 -44.73 -49.83
CA VAL A 269 65.64 -45.46 -51.11
C VAL A 269 65.49 -46.97 -50.88
N SER A 270 66.03 -47.51 -49.78
CA SER A 270 65.83 -48.92 -49.38
C SER A 270 64.40 -49.22 -48.93
N ALA A 271 63.69 -48.27 -48.30
CA ALA A 271 62.30 -48.44 -47.89
C ALA A 271 61.29 -48.42 -49.06
N TYR A 272 61.61 -47.72 -50.15
CA TYR A 272 60.71 -47.58 -51.31
C TYR A 272 60.73 -48.79 -52.26
N PHE A 273 61.80 -49.60 -52.25
CA PHE A 273 61.92 -50.81 -53.07
C PHE A 273 61.72 -52.12 -52.27
N ALA A 274 61.50 -52.04 -50.95
CA ALA A 274 61.25 -53.21 -50.09
C ALA A 274 59.77 -53.60 -49.92
N ASP A 275 58.83 -52.82 -50.48
CA ASP A 275 57.38 -53.05 -50.31
C ASP A 275 56.64 -53.46 -51.59
N GLN A 276 57.31 -54.22 -52.47
CA GLN A 276 56.59 -55.17 -53.33
C GLN A 276 57.13 -56.60 -53.12
N PRO A 277 56.34 -57.50 -52.49
CA PRO A 277 56.68 -58.91 -52.43
C PRO A 277 56.48 -59.57 -53.80
N GLU A 278 57.57 -60.07 -54.39
CA GLU A 278 57.50 -61.14 -55.38
C GLU A 278 57.03 -62.43 -54.72
N VAL A 279 55.85 -62.85 -55.17
CA VAL A 279 55.36 -64.21 -55.40
C VAL A 279 56.24 -65.34 -54.84
N SER A 280 55.76 -65.97 -53.77
CA SER A 280 56.06 -67.36 -53.47
C SER A 280 54.77 -68.17 -53.55
N GLN A 281 54.70 -69.07 -54.53
CA GLN A 281 54.60 -70.51 -54.25
C GLN A 281 54.73 -71.33 -55.54
N VAL A 282 55.85 -72.05 -55.62
CA VAL A 282 55.91 -73.39 -56.18
C VAL A 282 55.97 -74.33 -54.98
N ALA A 283 55.04 -75.27 -54.89
CA ALA A 283 55.25 -76.55 -54.24
C ALA A 283 54.65 -77.61 -55.17
N GLY A 284 55.50 -78.48 -55.70
CA GLY A 284 55.07 -79.71 -56.34
C GLY A 284 54.93 -80.83 -55.31
N ALA A 285 54.04 -81.78 -55.57
CA ALA A 285 54.11 -83.16 -55.11
C ALA A 285 53.11 -83.99 -55.93
N GLU A 286 53.65 -85.06 -56.53
CA GLU A 286 53.04 -86.39 -56.81
C GLU A 286 51.64 -86.50 -57.42
#